data_AF-A0A3S6R2W6-F1
#
_entry.id   AF-A0A3S6R2W6-F1
#
_cell.length_a   1.000
_cell.length_b   1.000
_cell.length_c   1.000
_cell.angle_alpha   90.00
_cell.angle_beta   90.00
_cell.angle_gamma   90.00
#
_symmetry.space_group_name_H-M   'P 1'
#
loop_
_entity.id
_entity.type
_entity.pdbx_description
1 polymer ?
#
loop_
_entity_poly.entity_id
_entity_poly.type
_entity_poly.pdbx_seq_one_letter_code
_entity_poly.pdbx_strand_id
1 'polypeptide(L)'
;MENVIQIKNLYKKIKKKVILQNINLTINKNKIYGFSGPNGSGKTMTFKVILGFVRPTSGKIVVNNEEIRKDTLFAQDVGFSITEYGPLIHKTAQENLELLALLGKHNSEKIPQLLSYVGLKPDDKRKVKEFSLGMKQRLSIAMALIGDADILIFDEPTNALDEEGQQFLLSMLKDQKKLGKTILISSHDKNFLTEIADKIFVYSDGSIIREEEISEK
;
A
#
# COMPACT_ATOMS: atom_id res chain seq x y z
N MET A 1 19.76 -1.81 11.82
CA MET A 1 18.54 -1.43 11.09
C MET A 1 17.38 -2.17 11.72
N GLU A 2 16.31 -1.47 12.11
CA GLU A 2 15.12 -2.10 12.69
C GLU A 2 14.23 -2.68 11.58
N ASN A 3 13.77 -3.93 11.73
CA ASN A 3 12.93 -4.60 10.76
C ASN A 3 11.46 -4.42 11.16
N VAL A 4 10.61 -3.94 10.26
CA VAL A 4 9.17 -3.78 10.49
C VAL A 4 8.33 -4.87 9.84
N ILE A 5 8.81 -5.47 8.74
CA ILE A 5 8.16 -6.62 8.12
C ILE A 5 9.21 -7.69 7.83
N GLN A 6 8.91 -8.92 8.20
CA GLN A 6 9.70 -10.09 7.84
C GLN A 6 8.80 -11.20 7.30
N ILE A 7 9.16 -11.73 6.14
CA ILE A 7 8.51 -12.88 5.53
C ILE A 7 9.55 -14.00 5.40
N LYS A 8 9.20 -15.20 5.88
CA LYS A 8 10.05 -16.39 5.78
C LYS A 8 9.28 -17.53 5.12
N ASN A 9 9.85 -18.06 4.05
CA ASN A 9 9.36 -19.22 3.30
C ASN A 9 7.87 -19.15 2.96
N LEU A 10 7.38 -17.97 2.56
CA LEU A 10 5.97 -17.77 2.29
C LEU A 10 5.55 -18.52 1.02
N TYR A 11 4.51 -19.34 1.17
CA TYR A 11 3.89 -20.10 0.10
C TYR A 11 2.38 -19.90 0.13
N LYS A 12 1.80 -19.66 -1.04
CA LYS A 12 0.35 -19.52 -1.22
C LYS A 12 -0.13 -20.28 -2.44
N LYS A 13 -1.02 -21.24 -2.21
CA LYS A 13 -1.76 -21.98 -3.23
C LYS A 13 -3.24 -21.68 -3.11
N ILE A 14 -3.90 -21.45 -4.24
CA ILE A 14 -5.36 -21.32 -4.34
C ILE A 14 -5.85 -22.42 -5.27
N LYS A 15 -6.66 -23.35 -4.74
CA LYS A 15 -7.07 -24.58 -5.45
C LYS A 15 -5.84 -25.30 -6.00
N LYS A 16 -5.69 -25.37 -7.33
CA LYS A 16 -4.56 -26.03 -8.01
C LYS A 16 -3.43 -25.06 -8.41
N LYS A 17 -3.64 -23.75 -8.34
CA LYS A 17 -2.68 -22.74 -8.81
C LYS A 17 -1.80 -22.24 -7.66
N VAL A 18 -0.48 -22.27 -7.86
CA VAL A 18 0.48 -21.62 -6.97
C VAL A 18 0.51 -20.13 -7.31
N ILE A 19 0.35 -19.29 -6.31
CA ILE A 19 0.32 -17.83 -6.45
C ILE A 19 1.58 -17.19 -5.88
N LEU A 20 2.07 -17.72 -4.75
CA LEU A 20 3.34 -17.32 -4.15
C LEU A 20 4.14 -18.57 -3.82
N GLN A 21 5.45 -18.53 -4.07
CA GLN A 21 6.35 -19.62 -3.75
C GLN A 21 7.69 -19.09 -3.23
N ASN A 22 8.10 -19.61 -2.09
CA ASN A 22 9.39 -19.32 -1.45
C ASN A 22 9.69 -17.81 -1.31
N ILE A 23 8.68 -17.00 -0.99
CA ILE A 23 8.90 -15.58 -0.76
C ILE A 23 9.62 -15.38 0.57
N ASN A 24 10.78 -14.77 0.50
CA ASN A 24 11.59 -14.34 1.64
C ASN A 24 11.91 -12.87 1.43
N LEU A 25 11.52 -12.01 2.37
CA LEU A 25 11.84 -10.58 2.30
C LEU A 25 11.92 -9.97 3.69
N THR A 26 12.69 -8.89 3.79
CA THR A 26 12.82 -8.07 5.00
C THR A 26 12.67 -6.61 4.63
N ILE A 27 11.82 -5.89 5.37
CA ILE A 27 11.54 -4.47 5.21
C ILE A 27 12.04 -3.75 6.46
N ASN A 28 12.84 -2.71 6.26
CA ASN A 28 13.36 -1.84 7.31
C ASN A 28 12.53 -0.57 7.45
N LYS A 29 12.66 0.06 8.62
CA LYS A 29 12.06 1.37 8.88
C LYS A 29 12.54 2.44 7.90
N ASN A 30 11.69 3.44 7.64
CA ASN A 30 11.98 4.72 7.00
C ASN A 30 12.52 4.62 5.56
N LYS A 31 12.05 3.61 4.81
CA LYS A 31 12.45 3.36 3.42
C LYS A 31 11.24 3.08 2.53
N ILE A 32 11.41 3.32 1.23
CA ILE A 32 10.47 2.97 0.18
C ILE A 32 10.93 1.68 -0.50
N TYR A 33 10.06 0.69 -0.52
CA TYR A 33 10.27 -0.60 -1.17
C TYR A 33 9.36 -0.74 -2.38
N GLY A 34 9.97 -0.81 -3.56
CA GLY A 34 9.30 -1.04 -4.82
C GLY A 34 9.04 -2.53 -5.06
N PHE A 35 7.87 -2.86 -5.58
CA PHE A 35 7.51 -4.21 -6.02
C PHE A 35 7.24 -4.12 -7.53
N SER A 36 8.18 -4.62 -8.33
CA SER A 36 8.10 -4.59 -9.80
C SER A 36 7.77 -5.97 -10.35
N GLY A 37 7.06 -6.03 -11.47
CA GLY A 37 6.76 -7.29 -12.16
C GLY A 37 5.43 -7.21 -12.92
N PRO A 38 5.15 -8.15 -13.84
CA PRO A 38 3.91 -8.15 -14.61
C PRO A 38 2.67 -8.36 -13.72
N ASN A 39 1.49 -8.09 -14.26
CA ASN A 39 0.22 -8.43 -13.61
C ASN A 39 0.14 -9.94 -13.35
N GLY A 40 -0.33 -10.32 -12.17
CA GLY A 40 -0.42 -11.72 -11.75
C GLY A 40 0.89 -12.34 -11.23
N SER A 41 1.98 -11.58 -11.14
CA SER A 41 3.28 -12.06 -10.61
C SER A 41 3.31 -12.30 -9.09
N GLY A 42 2.29 -11.85 -8.34
CA GLY A 42 2.16 -12.10 -6.89
C GLY A 42 2.31 -10.86 -5.99
N LYS A 43 2.56 -9.67 -6.53
CA LYS A 43 2.72 -8.41 -5.77
C LYS A 43 1.54 -8.13 -4.82
N THR A 44 0.34 -7.97 -5.39
CA THR A 44 -0.92 -7.77 -4.64
C THR A 44 -1.18 -8.88 -3.62
N MET A 45 -0.87 -10.15 -3.97
CA MET A 45 -1.05 -11.28 -3.05
C MET A 45 -0.10 -11.18 -1.85
N THR A 46 1.14 -10.72 -2.07
CA THR A 46 2.10 -10.48 -1.00
C THR A 46 1.56 -9.42 -0.03
N PHE A 47 1.07 -8.29 -0.54
CA PHE A 47 0.47 -7.22 0.29
C PHE A 47 -0.74 -7.72 1.10
N LYS A 48 -1.65 -8.49 0.49
CA LYS A 48 -2.80 -9.05 1.20
C LYS A 48 -2.41 -10.04 2.30
N VAL A 49 -1.32 -10.78 2.11
CA VAL A 49 -0.81 -11.69 3.14
C VAL A 49 -0.14 -10.90 4.28
N ILE A 50 0.63 -9.85 3.97
CA ILE A 50 1.20 -8.92 4.96
C ILE A 50 0.09 -8.31 5.83
N LEU A 51 -0.97 -7.79 5.21
CA LEU A 51 -2.11 -7.17 5.91
C LEU A 51 -2.95 -8.17 6.72
N GLY A 52 -2.75 -9.47 6.53
CA GLY A 52 -3.60 -10.50 7.15
C GLY A 52 -4.99 -10.61 6.50
N PHE A 53 -5.19 -10.11 5.28
CA PHE A 53 -6.45 -10.31 4.53
C PHE A 53 -6.54 -11.71 3.93
N VAL A 54 -5.39 -12.28 3.55
CA VAL A 54 -5.31 -13.64 3.00
C VAL A 54 -4.43 -14.51 3.88
N ARG A 55 -4.94 -15.67 4.28
CA ARG A 55 -4.14 -16.66 5.02
C ARG A 55 -3.12 -17.32 4.06
N PRO A 56 -1.82 -17.38 4.40
CA PRO A 56 -0.84 -18.14 3.62
C PRO A 56 -1.15 -19.65 3.68
N THR A 57 -0.65 -20.42 2.72
CA THR A 57 -0.71 -21.88 2.81
C THR A 57 0.35 -22.39 3.78
N SER A 58 1.56 -21.81 3.73
CA SER A 58 2.61 -22.01 4.72
C SER A 58 3.58 -20.82 4.72
N GLY A 59 4.52 -20.83 5.66
CA GLY A 59 5.46 -19.73 5.91
C GLY A 59 5.01 -18.82 7.05
N LYS A 60 5.88 -17.88 7.41
CA LYS A 60 5.71 -16.98 8.55
C LYS A 60 5.79 -15.53 8.08
N ILE A 61 4.90 -14.70 8.60
CA ILE A 61 4.88 -13.25 8.39
C ILE A 61 4.88 -12.58 9.76
N VAL A 62 5.80 -11.65 9.98
CA VAL A 62 5.87 -10.80 11.16
C VAL A 62 5.75 -9.35 10.71
N VAL A 63 4.85 -8.59 11.32
CA VAL A 63 4.68 -7.14 11.10
C VAL A 63 4.70 -6.47 12.47
N ASN A 64 5.52 -5.43 12.65
CA ASN A 64 5.65 -4.71 13.92
C ASN A 64 5.87 -5.64 15.13
N ASN A 65 6.73 -6.65 14.96
CA ASN A 65 7.05 -7.70 15.94
C ASN A 65 5.92 -8.68 16.29
N GLU A 66 4.76 -8.60 15.64
CA GLU A 66 3.64 -9.54 15.81
C GLU A 66 3.54 -10.52 14.62
N GLU A 67 3.43 -11.81 14.91
CA GLU A 67 3.22 -12.83 13.87
C GLU A 67 1.76 -12.85 13.40
N ILE A 68 1.55 -12.61 12.10
CA ILE A 68 0.21 -12.59 11.49
C ILE A 68 -0.39 -14.00 11.51
N ARG A 69 -1.66 -14.11 11.92
CA ARG A 69 -2.43 -15.35 12.16
C ARG A 69 -1.99 -16.16 13.38
N LYS A 70 -1.10 -15.63 14.21
CA LYS A 70 -0.71 -16.25 15.48
C LYS A 70 -0.91 -15.28 16.64
N ASP A 71 -0.25 -14.13 16.59
CA ASP A 71 -0.30 -13.11 17.64
C ASP A 71 -1.42 -12.10 17.34
N THR A 72 -1.58 -11.72 16.07
CA THR A 72 -2.66 -10.85 15.59
C THR A 72 -3.33 -11.42 14.34
N LEU A 73 -4.61 -11.11 14.11
CA LEU A 73 -5.33 -11.50 12.88
C LEU A 73 -4.96 -10.64 11.67
N PHE A 74 -4.71 -9.35 11.89
CA PHE A 74 -4.43 -8.33 10.89
C PHE A 74 -3.22 -7.50 11.31
N ALA A 75 -2.49 -6.97 10.33
CA ALA A 75 -1.37 -6.08 10.63
C ALA A 75 -1.88 -4.81 11.33
N GLN A 76 -1.30 -4.49 12.48
CA GLN A 76 -1.57 -3.26 13.22
C GLN A 76 -0.69 -2.13 12.69
N ASP A 77 -1.21 -0.91 12.76
CA ASP A 77 -0.48 0.30 12.33
C ASP A 77 0.00 0.25 10.86
N VAL A 78 -0.91 -0.13 9.96
CA VAL A 78 -0.66 -0.15 8.52
C VAL A 78 -1.78 0.56 7.77
N GLY A 79 -1.44 1.63 7.06
CA GLY A 79 -2.32 2.28 6.08
C GLY A 79 -2.19 1.61 4.72
N PHE A 80 -3.29 1.41 3.99
CA PHE A 80 -3.22 0.75 2.69
C PHE A 80 -4.20 1.31 1.66
N SER A 81 -3.80 1.19 0.40
CA SER A 81 -4.62 1.45 -0.79
C SER A 81 -4.46 0.27 -1.73
N ILE A 82 -5.44 -0.62 -1.76
CA ILE A 82 -5.48 -1.81 -2.63
C ILE A 82 -6.79 -1.78 -3.40
N THR A 83 -6.73 -1.93 -4.73
CA THR A 83 -7.87 -1.75 -5.66
C THR A 83 -9.14 -2.51 -5.26
N GLU A 84 -9.01 -3.72 -4.72
CA GLU A 84 -10.15 -4.54 -4.28
C GLU A 84 -10.87 -4.01 -3.02
N TYR A 85 -10.18 -3.21 -2.20
CA TYR A 85 -10.67 -2.68 -0.92
C TYR A 85 -10.84 -1.16 -1.01
N GLY A 86 -11.64 -0.72 -1.99
CA GLY A 86 -11.84 0.69 -2.29
C GLY A 86 -12.93 1.39 -1.45
N PRO A 87 -13.15 2.69 -1.70
CA PRO A 87 -14.15 3.50 -1.02
C PRO A 87 -15.60 3.02 -1.26
N LEU A 88 -16.48 3.32 -0.30
CA LEU A 88 -17.92 3.15 -0.41
C LEU A 88 -18.48 4.11 -1.47
N ILE A 89 -18.85 3.56 -2.63
CA ILE A 89 -19.23 4.33 -3.82
C ILE A 89 -20.50 5.18 -3.65
N HIS A 90 -21.36 4.84 -2.68
CA HIS A 90 -22.59 5.57 -2.38
C HIS A 90 -22.40 6.69 -1.35
N LYS A 91 -21.18 6.88 -0.85
CA LYS A 91 -20.80 7.94 0.09
C LYS A 91 -19.94 9.01 -0.59
N THR A 92 -19.85 10.20 0.01
CA THR A 92 -18.91 11.25 -0.42
C THR A 92 -17.48 10.88 0.01
N ALA A 93 -16.49 11.63 -0.46
CA ALA A 93 -15.11 11.48 0.00
C ALA A 93 -14.98 11.72 1.51
N GLN A 94 -15.60 12.79 2.01
CA GLN A 94 -15.65 13.13 3.43
C GLN A 94 -16.29 12.01 4.27
N GLU A 95 -17.47 11.52 3.87
CA GLU A 95 -18.18 10.44 4.59
C GLU A 95 -17.36 9.12 4.65
N ASN A 96 -16.55 8.84 3.62
CA ASN A 96 -15.64 7.68 3.62
C ASN A 96 -14.53 7.84 4.67
N LEU A 97 -13.89 9.01 4.72
CA LEU A 97 -12.81 9.28 5.68
C LEU A 97 -13.33 9.39 7.12
N GLU A 98 -14.51 9.98 7.33
CA GLU A 98 -15.15 10.05 8.65
C GLU A 98 -15.46 8.66 9.20
N LEU A 99 -15.93 7.73 8.35
CA LEU A 99 -16.16 6.35 8.75
C LEU A 99 -14.86 5.65 9.17
N LEU A 100 -13.79 5.82 8.40
CA LEU A 100 -12.49 5.25 8.76
C LEU A 100 -11.91 5.87 10.03
N ALA A 101 -12.01 7.19 10.18
CA ALA A 101 -11.58 7.90 11.39
C ALA A 101 -12.33 7.39 12.62
N LEU A 102 -13.65 7.16 12.51
CA LEU A 102 -14.44 6.59 13.59
C LEU A 102 -14.00 5.15 13.93
N LEU A 103 -13.81 4.29 12.93
CA LEU A 103 -13.41 2.89 13.13
C LEU A 103 -12.01 2.76 13.72
N GLY A 104 -11.06 3.59 13.25
CA GLY A 104 -9.68 3.62 13.71
C GLY A 104 -9.44 4.53 14.92
N LYS A 105 -10.48 5.21 15.43
CA LYS A 105 -10.39 6.22 16.51
C LYS A 105 -9.39 7.34 16.22
N HIS A 106 -9.32 7.77 14.96
CA HIS A 106 -8.47 8.87 14.50
C HIS A 106 -9.19 10.22 14.60
N ASN A 107 -8.43 11.31 14.61
CA ASN A 107 -9.00 12.65 14.64
C ASN A 107 -9.61 13.03 13.27
N SER A 108 -10.92 13.25 13.24
CA SER A 108 -11.67 13.67 12.04
C SER A 108 -11.44 15.13 11.65
N GLU A 109 -10.92 15.98 12.54
CA GLU A 109 -10.69 17.42 12.27
C GLU A 109 -9.68 17.66 11.13
N LYS A 110 -8.82 16.67 10.85
CA LYS A 110 -7.80 16.74 9.79
C LYS A 110 -8.32 16.30 8.41
N ILE A 111 -9.58 15.83 8.32
CA ILE A 111 -10.15 15.30 7.07
C ILE A 111 -10.17 16.35 5.94
N PRO A 112 -10.61 17.60 6.17
CA PRO A 112 -10.59 18.60 5.11
C PRO A 112 -9.19 18.86 4.56
N GLN A 113 -8.18 18.95 5.43
CA GLN A 113 -6.79 19.17 5.04
C GLN A 113 -6.24 17.97 4.27
N LEU A 114 -6.59 16.75 4.68
CA LEU A 114 -6.19 15.53 3.98
C LEU A 114 -6.83 15.42 2.59
N LEU A 115 -8.11 15.77 2.45
CA LEU A 115 -8.78 15.82 1.15
C LEU A 115 -8.09 16.83 0.24
N SER A 116 -7.86 18.05 0.72
CA SER A 116 -7.13 19.07 -0.04
C SER A 116 -5.71 18.62 -0.40
N TYR A 117 -5.00 17.96 0.52
CA TYR A 117 -3.66 17.43 0.29
C TYR A 117 -3.63 16.45 -0.88
N VAL A 118 -4.62 15.55 -0.99
CA VAL A 118 -4.71 14.62 -2.12
C VAL A 118 -5.36 15.22 -3.37
N GLY A 119 -5.64 16.53 -3.39
CA GLY A 119 -6.24 17.23 -4.53
C GLY A 119 -7.75 17.00 -4.68
N LEU A 120 -8.45 16.65 -3.61
CA LEU A 120 -9.91 16.56 -3.55
C LEU A 120 -10.50 17.75 -2.80
N LYS A 121 -11.70 18.18 -3.21
CA LYS A 121 -12.41 19.29 -2.55
C LYS A 121 -13.16 18.77 -1.32
N PRO A 122 -12.92 19.32 -0.11
CA PRO A 122 -13.59 18.86 1.11
C PRO A 122 -15.12 19.00 1.06
N ASP A 123 -15.62 20.02 0.35
CA ASP A 123 -17.03 20.34 0.20
C ASP A 123 -17.70 19.64 -1.00
N ASP A 124 -16.99 18.74 -1.70
CA ASP A 124 -17.56 17.97 -2.81
C ASP A 124 -18.66 17.01 -2.31
N LYS A 125 -19.90 17.34 -2.65
CA LYS A 125 -21.09 16.58 -2.25
C LYS A 125 -21.40 15.40 -3.16
N ARG A 126 -20.67 15.24 -4.29
CA ARG A 126 -20.86 14.10 -5.19
C ARG A 126 -20.54 12.80 -4.47
N LYS A 127 -21.28 11.75 -4.79
CA LYS A 127 -20.96 10.41 -4.29
C LYS A 127 -19.80 9.84 -5.10
N VAL A 128 -18.99 8.99 -4.48
CA VAL A 128 -17.78 8.43 -5.10
C VAL A 128 -18.07 7.67 -6.40
N LYS A 129 -19.28 7.14 -6.61
CA LYS A 129 -19.69 6.56 -7.90
C LYS A 129 -19.56 7.54 -9.09
N GLU A 130 -19.67 8.85 -8.83
CA GLU A 130 -19.57 9.94 -9.81
C GLU A 130 -18.13 10.44 -10.00
N PHE A 131 -17.17 9.95 -9.21
CA PHE A 131 -15.77 10.33 -9.33
C PHE A 131 -15.13 9.70 -10.57
N SER A 132 -14.21 10.45 -11.19
CA SER A 132 -13.29 9.88 -12.17
C SER A 132 -12.41 8.80 -11.51
N LEU A 133 -11.76 7.97 -12.32
CA LEU A 133 -10.87 6.93 -11.80
C LEU A 133 -9.71 7.55 -10.98
N GLY A 134 -9.13 8.65 -11.45
CA GLY A 134 -8.08 9.37 -10.73
C GLY A 134 -8.56 9.98 -9.40
N MET A 135 -9.79 10.50 -9.34
CA MET A 135 -10.37 10.96 -8.08
C MET A 135 -10.59 9.81 -7.08
N LYS A 136 -11.03 8.63 -7.56
CA LYS A 136 -11.15 7.42 -6.72
C LYS A 136 -9.79 6.97 -6.19
N GLN A 137 -8.75 7.06 -7.02
CA GLN A 137 -7.38 6.76 -6.61
C GLN A 137 -6.87 7.73 -5.55
N ARG A 138 -7.08 9.04 -5.73
CA ARG A 138 -6.74 10.07 -4.73
C ARG A 138 -7.45 9.84 -3.40
N LEU A 139 -8.73 9.46 -3.44
CA LEU A 139 -9.46 9.09 -2.22
C LEU A 139 -8.88 7.84 -1.56
N SER A 140 -8.54 6.80 -2.35
CA SER A 140 -7.90 5.59 -1.82
C SER A 140 -6.56 5.89 -1.14
N ILE A 141 -5.77 6.83 -1.68
CA ILE A 141 -4.54 7.33 -1.05
C ILE A 141 -4.86 8.04 0.28
N ALA A 142 -5.86 8.93 0.30
CA ALA A 142 -6.28 9.58 1.55
C ALA A 142 -6.75 8.57 2.61
N MET A 143 -7.47 7.53 2.22
CA MET A 143 -7.90 6.45 3.11
C MET A 143 -6.71 5.69 3.72
N ALA A 144 -5.59 5.55 2.99
CA ALA A 144 -4.36 4.98 3.53
C ALA A 144 -3.68 5.91 4.55
N LEU A 145 -3.80 7.23 4.37
CA LEU A 145 -3.09 8.24 5.17
C LEU A 145 -3.86 8.70 6.42
N ILE A 146 -5.20 8.48 6.48
CA ILE A 146 -6.06 8.98 7.56
C ILE A 146 -5.59 8.57 8.97
N GLY A 147 -5.00 7.39 9.09
CA GLY A 147 -4.56 6.82 10.37
C GLY A 147 -3.16 7.23 10.82
N ASP A 148 -2.42 7.97 9.99
CA ASP A 148 -1.01 8.34 10.25
C ASP A 148 -0.12 7.14 10.61
N ALA A 149 -0.37 5.98 9.98
CA ALA A 149 0.34 4.74 10.25
C ALA A 149 1.82 4.81 9.90
N ASP A 150 2.69 4.06 10.60
CA ASP A 150 4.13 4.02 10.29
C ASP A 150 4.45 3.25 9.00
N ILE A 151 3.57 2.33 8.60
CA ILE A 151 3.69 1.56 7.36
C ILE A 151 2.56 1.93 6.40
N LEU A 152 2.93 2.25 5.16
CA LEU A 152 1.99 2.54 4.07
C LEU A 152 2.16 1.52 2.94
N ILE A 153 1.06 0.98 2.43
CA ILE A 153 1.05 0.02 1.31
C ILE A 153 0.19 0.53 0.16
N PHE A 154 0.77 0.69 -1.03
CA PHE A 154 0.07 1.14 -2.22
C PHE A 154 0.19 0.11 -3.35
N ASP A 155 -0.95 -0.41 -3.83
CA ASP A 155 -0.97 -1.38 -4.93
C ASP A 155 -1.33 -0.72 -6.27
N GLU A 156 -0.37 -0.69 -7.18
CA GLU A 156 -0.44 -0.07 -8.51
C GLU A 156 -1.10 1.34 -8.50
N PRO A 157 -0.67 2.26 -7.62
CA PRO A 157 -1.33 3.55 -7.45
C PRO A 157 -1.24 4.48 -8.68
N THR A 158 -0.40 4.14 -9.67
CA THR A 158 -0.18 4.92 -10.90
C THR A 158 -1.20 4.62 -12.00
N ASN A 159 -1.91 3.49 -11.97
CA ASN A 159 -2.75 3.00 -13.09
C ASN A 159 -3.90 3.95 -13.50
N ALA A 160 -4.29 4.85 -12.60
CA ALA A 160 -5.45 5.72 -12.71
C ALA A 160 -5.10 7.21 -12.81
N LEU A 161 -3.81 7.53 -12.82
CA LEU A 161 -3.30 8.89 -12.70
C LEU A 161 -2.69 9.36 -14.03
N ASP A 162 -3.04 10.57 -14.41
CA ASP A 162 -2.37 11.34 -15.46
C ASP A 162 -0.98 11.82 -14.98
N GLU A 163 -0.25 12.55 -15.83
CA GLU A 163 1.09 13.05 -15.51
C GLU A 163 1.10 13.91 -14.23
N GLU A 164 0.12 14.80 -14.08
CA GLU A 164 -0.03 15.63 -12.87
C GLU A 164 -0.26 14.76 -11.62
N GLY A 165 -1.14 13.74 -11.73
CA GLY A 165 -1.39 12.78 -10.66
C GLY A 165 -0.15 11.97 -10.27
N GLN A 166 0.68 11.56 -11.25
CA GLN A 166 1.92 10.85 -10.98
C GLN A 166 2.96 11.73 -10.29
N GLN A 167 3.09 13.00 -10.70
CA GLN A 167 3.97 13.98 -10.04
C GLN A 167 3.52 14.26 -8.59
N PHE A 168 2.21 14.39 -8.38
CA PHE A 168 1.63 14.47 -7.03
C PHE A 168 2.01 13.25 -6.19
N LEU A 169 1.76 12.04 -6.72
CA LEU A 169 2.05 10.79 -6.00
C LEU A 169 3.53 10.70 -5.63
N LEU A 170 4.41 11.03 -6.57
CA LEU A 170 5.85 11.01 -6.36
C LEU A 170 6.29 11.96 -5.24
N SER A 171 5.76 13.18 -5.24
CA SER A 171 6.02 14.18 -4.19
C SER A 171 5.50 13.70 -2.84
N MET A 172 4.27 13.18 -2.80
CA MET A 172 3.65 12.62 -1.60
C MET A 172 4.50 11.50 -0.99
N LEU A 173 4.95 10.54 -1.79
CA LEU A 173 5.77 9.42 -1.31
C LEU A 173 7.10 9.89 -0.73
N LYS A 174 7.76 10.87 -1.37
CA LYS A 174 8.99 11.48 -0.86
C LYS A 174 8.75 12.21 0.47
N ASP A 175 7.64 12.92 0.60
CA ASP A 175 7.30 13.62 1.84
C ASP A 175 6.96 12.65 2.98
N GLN A 176 6.19 11.60 2.72
CA GLN A 176 5.90 10.56 3.72
C GLN A 176 7.19 9.85 4.18
N LYS A 177 8.13 9.56 3.28
CA LYS A 177 9.45 9.03 3.66
C LYS A 177 10.21 9.98 4.59
N LYS A 178 10.21 11.29 4.30
CA LYS A 178 10.86 12.31 5.16
C LYS A 178 10.22 12.40 6.55
N LEU A 179 8.92 12.11 6.67
CA LEU A 179 8.22 11.97 7.95
C LEU A 179 8.53 10.66 8.68
N GLY A 180 9.41 9.81 8.14
CA GLY A 180 9.82 8.55 8.75
C GLY A 180 8.90 7.38 8.42
N LYS A 181 8.01 7.50 7.43
CA LYS A 181 7.15 6.39 7.04
C LYS A 181 7.93 5.31 6.28
N THR A 182 7.59 4.05 6.51
CA THR A 182 7.99 2.93 5.65
C THR A 182 6.92 2.69 4.60
N ILE A 183 7.32 2.61 3.34
CA ILE A 183 6.37 2.51 2.23
C ILE A 183 6.65 1.26 1.41
N LEU A 184 5.61 0.49 1.13
CA LEU A 184 5.64 -0.57 0.12
C LEU A 184 4.76 -0.13 -1.04
N ILE A 185 5.29 -0.14 -2.25
CA ILE A 185 4.57 0.30 -3.44
C ILE A 185 4.79 -0.66 -4.60
N SER A 186 3.71 -1.13 -5.21
CA SER A 186 3.80 -1.92 -6.45
C SER A 186 3.58 -1.02 -7.66
N SER A 187 4.32 -1.28 -8.74
CA SER A 187 4.08 -0.67 -10.04
C SER A 187 4.66 -1.52 -11.15
N HIS A 188 4.02 -1.52 -12.31
CA HIS A 188 4.60 -2.02 -13.55
C HIS A 188 5.57 -1.02 -14.21
N ASP A 189 5.55 0.26 -13.81
CA ASP A 189 6.49 1.28 -14.28
C ASP A 189 7.80 1.22 -13.47
N LYS A 190 8.85 0.71 -14.10
CA LYS A 190 10.17 0.61 -13.49
C LYS A 190 10.86 1.96 -13.32
N ASN A 191 10.61 2.92 -14.21
CA ASN A 191 11.23 4.23 -14.13
C ASN A 191 10.70 4.97 -12.90
N PHE A 192 9.38 4.93 -12.71
CA PHE A 192 8.73 5.44 -11.51
C PHE A 192 9.33 4.83 -10.24
N LEU A 193 9.41 3.48 -10.15
CA LEU A 193 9.98 2.82 -8.97
C LEU A 193 11.45 3.19 -8.73
N THR A 194 12.26 3.26 -9.79
CA THR A 194 13.68 3.63 -9.70
C THR A 194 13.87 5.07 -9.21
N GLU A 195 12.90 5.95 -9.42
CA GLU A 195 12.98 7.33 -8.95
C GLU A 195 12.71 7.48 -7.43
N ILE A 196 11.91 6.60 -6.84
CA ILE A 196 11.43 6.74 -5.46
C ILE A 196 11.95 5.69 -4.48
N ALA A 197 12.23 4.48 -4.95
CA ALA A 197 12.48 3.34 -4.07
C ALA A 197 13.92 3.34 -3.59
N ASP A 198 14.13 2.94 -2.34
CA ASP A 198 15.44 2.58 -1.79
C ASP A 198 15.84 1.17 -2.23
N LYS A 199 14.84 0.29 -2.40
CA LYS A 199 15.03 -1.09 -2.81
C LYS A 199 13.86 -1.58 -3.64
N ILE A 200 14.14 -2.34 -4.70
CA ILE A 200 13.14 -2.95 -5.57
C ILE A 200 13.21 -4.47 -5.50
N PHE A 201 12.07 -5.11 -5.21
CA PHE A 201 11.86 -6.53 -5.36
C PHE A 201 11.23 -6.81 -6.73
N VAL A 202 11.93 -7.59 -7.56
CA VAL A 202 11.44 -7.97 -8.89
C VAL A 202 10.74 -9.32 -8.81
N TYR A 203 9.45 -9.32 -9.10
CA TYR A 203 8.56 -10.48 -9.07
C TYR A 203 8.39 -11.11 -10.46
N SER A 204 8.43 -12.45 -10.50
CA SER A 204 7.94 -13.25 -11.63
C SER A 204 7.36 -14.55 -11.10
N ASP A 205 6.21 -14.97 -11.65
CA ASP A 205 5.60 -16.29 -11.41
C ASP A 205 5.49 -16.68 -9.92
N GLY A 206 5.13 -15.70 -9.07
CA GLY A 206 4.94 -15.92 -7.64
C GLY A 206 6.23 -15.95 -6.81
N SER A 207 7.37 -15.60 -7.39
CA SER A 207 8.69 -15.57 -6.73
C SER A 207 9.32 -14.18 -6.84
N ILE A 208 10.20 -13.85 -5.89
CA ILE A 208 11.18 -12.76 -6.06
C ILE A 208 12.36 -13.35 -6.83
N ILE A 209 12.62 -12.85 -8.03
CA ILE A 209 13.72 -13.32 -8.89
C ILE A 209 14.98 -12.46 -8.77
N ARG A 210 14.83 -11.23 -8.26
CA ARG A 210 15.93 -10.28 -8.07
C ARG A 210 15.58 -9.24 -7.02
N GLU A 211 16.60 -8.77 -6.33
CA GLU A 211 16.54 -7.62 -5.42
C GLU A 211 17.53 -6.57 -5.92
N GLU A 212 17.11 -5.31 -6.01
CA GLU A 212 17.92 -4.19 -6.49
C GLU A 212 17.95 -3.12 -5.38
N GLU A 213 19.13 -2.83 -4.83
CA GLU A 213 19.31 -1.66 -3.97
C GLU A 213 19.53 -0.44 -4.87
N ILE A 214 18.73 0.60 -4.67
CA ILE A 214 18.85 1.85 -5.42
C ILE A 214 19.71 2.79 -4.60
N SER A 215 20.87 3.16 -5.14
CA SER A 215 21.74 4.15 -4.51
C SER A 215 21.08 5.52 -4.58
N GLU A 216 21.16 6.29 -3.50
CA GLU A 216 20.69 7.68 -3.50
C GLU A 216 21.37 8.46 -4.64
N LYS A 217 20.57 9.23 -5.39
CA LYS A 217 21.07 10.18 -6.40
C LYS A 217 21.47 11.49 -5.73
#